data_AF-A0A968BUU7-F1
#
_entry.id   AF-A0A968BUU7-F1
#
_cell.length_a   1.000
_cell.length_b   1.000
_cell.length_c   1.000
_cell.angle_alpha   90.00
_cell.angle_beta   90.00
_cell.angle_gamma   90.00
#
_symmetry.space_group_name_H-M   'P 1'
#
loop_
_entity.id
_entity.type
_entity.pdbx_description
1 polymer ?
#
loop_
_entity_poly.entity_id
_entity_poly.type
_entity_poly.pdbx_seq_one_letter_code
_entity_poly.pdbx_strand_id
1 'polypeptide(L)'
;MQLRHLLAETRGSRAFITAYWSGLDTLAHAYGPETDQCEAEFQTMSHLLSRQFLDSLTAADREGTLLLITADHGQIHIPPQQILDADQDPELSQHLLAPIMGESRAAFVHPRPGRSKAVRDHLEASYPDWFVVRDSVEVLESGLLGKPVSDETYTRAGELIVLPRGTRALQHTQPSVALVGRHGGLTPEEMLVPLIGARLEALG
;
A
#
# COMPACT_ATOMS: atom_id res chain seq x y z
N MET A 1 10.59 -12.70 17.81
CA MET A 1 10.71 -13.07 19.24
C MET A 1 11.47 -11.97 19.99
N GLN A 2 10.83 -10.82 20.30
CA GLN A 2 11.42 -9.74 21.13
C GLN A 2 10.37 -8.88 21.88
N LEU A 3 9.12 -8.79 21.41
CA LEU A 3 8.14 -7.82 21.93
C LEU A 3 7.80 -7.96 23.43
N ARG A 4 7.58 -9.17 23.93
CA ARG A 4 7.30 -9.41 25.37
C ARG A 4 8.47 -9.00 26.27
N HIS A 5 9.70 -9.21 25.80
CA HIS A 5 10.89 -8.84 26.56
C HIS A 5 11.03 -7.32 26.65
N LEU A 6 10.83 -6.63 25.53
CA LEU A 6 10.84 -5.16 25.49
C LEU A 6 9.78 -4.55 26.42
N LEU A 7 8.57 -5.12 26.48
CA LEU A 7 7.56 -4.69 27.45
C LEU A 7 8.04 -4.86 28.89
N ALA A 8 8.66 -5.99 29.22
CA ALA A 8 9.16 -6.25 30.57
C ALA A 8 10.32 -5.30 30.96
N GLU A 9 11.22 -5.00 30.03
CA GLU A 9 12.36 -4.09 30.26
C GLU A 9 11.95 -2.63 30.42
N THR A 10 10.83 -2.23 29.82
CA THR A 10 10.36 -0.83 29.80
C THR A 10 9.33 -0.51 30.88
N ARG A 11 9.02 -1.44 31.78
CA ARG A 11 8.08 -1.24 32.89
C ARG A 11 8.41 0.02 33.71
N GLY A 12 7.38 0.81 34.01
CA GLY A 12 7.52 2.05 34.78
C GLY A 12 8.23 3.19 34.04
N SER A 13 8.58 3.02 32.77
CA SER A 13 9.19 4.04 31.92
C SER A 13 8.32 4.34 30.69
N ARG A 14 8.54 5.48 30.04
CA ARG A 14 7.83 5.80 28.78
C ARG A 14 8.56 5.12 27.62
N ALA A 15 7.85 4.29 26.88
CA ALA A 15 8.34 3.65 25.67
C ALA A 15 7.30 3.71 24.54
N PHE A 16 7.77 3.70 23.30
CA PHE A 16 6.94 3.51 22.11
C PHE A 16 7.54 2.35 21.31
N ILE A 17 6.85 1.22 21.33
CA ILE A 17 7.34 -0.03 20.73
C ILE A 17 6.47 -0.34 19.52
N THR A 18 7.12 -0.58 18.37
CA THR A 18 6.46 -0.92 17.11
C THR A 18 6.80 -2.35 16.72
N ALA A 19 5.80 -3.05 16.19
CA ALA A 19 5.96 -4.37 15.60
C ALA A 19 5.23 -4.38 14.25
N TYR A 20 5.84 -5.01 13.25
CA TYR A 20 5.32 -5.10 11.90
C TYR A 20 5.15 -6.56 11.50
N TRP A 21 4.03 -6.88 10.85
CA TRP A 21 3.70 -8.22 10.38
C TRP A 21 3.35 -8.17 8.90
N SER A 22 4.25 -8.64 8.04
CA SER A 22 4.10 -8.56 6.58
C SER A 22 3.38 -9.75 5.94
N GLY A 23 3.03 -10.78 6.72
CA GLY A 23 2.61 -12.07 6.17
C GLY A 23 1.32 -11.98 5.35
N LEU A 24 0.34 -11.20 5.82
CA LEU A 24 -0.92 -10.98 5.12
C LEU A 24 -0.72 -10.29 3.77
N ASP A 25 0.03 -9.19 3.75
CA ASP A 25 0.38 -8.46 2.53
C ASP A 25 1.11 -9.37 1.52
N THR A 26 2.10 -10.12 2.00
CA THR A 26 2.89 -11.06 1.17
C THR A 26 1.99 -12.11 0.50
N LEU A 27 1.07 -12.70 1.25
CA LEU A 27 0.17 -13.73 0.71
C LEU A 27 -0.94 -13.15 -0.15
N ALA A 28 -1.46 -11.99 0.20
CA ALA A 28 -2.46 -11.30 -0.61
C ALA A 28 -1.87 -10.87 -1.96
N HIS A 29 -0.61 -10.45 -2.01
CA HIS A 29 0.10 -10.25 -3.27
C HIS A 29 0.22 -11.55 -4.08
N ALA A 30 0.61 -12.65 -3.45
CA ALA A 30 0.87 -13.92 -4.14
C ALA A 30 -0.40 -14.65 -4.62
N TYR A 31 -1.46 -14.63 -3.83
CA TYR A 31 -2.67 -15.45 -4.06
C TYR A 31 -3.93 -14.62 -4.25
N GLY A 32 -3.96 -13.38 -3.76
CA GLY A 32 -5.14 -12.52 -3.71
C GLY A 32 -5.73 -12.45 -2.29
N PRO A 33 -6.32 -11.31 -1.88
CA PRO A 33 -6.76 -11.06 -0.50
C PRO A 33 -7.93 -11.94 -0.04
N GLU A 34 -8.78 -12.40 -0.96
CA GLU A 34 -9.98 -13.19 -0.66
C GLU A 34 -9.74 -14.70 -0.87
N THR A 35 -8.63 -15.21 -0.36
CA THR A 35 -8.23 -16.61 -0.53
C THR A 35 -8.02 -17.33 0.79
N ASP A 36 -8.16 -18.65 0.78
CA ASP A 36 -7.93 -19.51 1.96
C ASP A 36 -6.51 -19.34 2.54
N GLN A 37 -5.53 -19.00 1.70
CA GLN A 37 -4.16 -18.68 2.10
C GLN A 37 -4.11 -17.44 2.99
N CYS A 38 -4.79 -16.36 2.58
CA CYS A 38 -4.87 -15.13 3.37
C CYS A 38 -5.67 -15.34 4.65
N GLU A 39 -6.78 -16.09 4.59
CA GLU A 39 -7.56 -16.43 5.79
C GLU A 39 -6.71 -17.25 6.78
N ALA A 40 -6.00 -18.28 6.32
CA ALA A 40 -5.13 -19.09 7.17
C ALA A 40 -4.02 -18.25 7.85
N GLU A 41 -3.46 -17.28 7.14
CA GLU A 41 -2.48 -16.36 7.70
C GLU A 41 -3.09 -15.39 8.70
N PHE A 42 -4.29 -14.87 8.43
CA PHE A 42 -5.02 -14.03 9.37
C PHE A 42 -5.29 -14.78 10.68
N GLN A 43 -5.71 -16.05 10.58
CA GLN A 43 -5.91 -16.91 11.74
C GLN A 43 -4.59 -17.19 12.47
N THR A 44 -3.50 -17.38 11.74
CA THR A 44 -2.17 -17.59 12.33
C THR A 44 -1.70 -16.35 13.10
N MET A 45 -1.75 -15.18 12.47
CA MET A 45 -1.42 -13.90 13.11
C MET A 45 -2.29 -13.67 14.35
N SER A 46 -3.61 -13.87 14.23
CA SER A 46 -4.56 -13.71 15.34
C SER A 46 -4.27 -14.67 16.49
N HIS A 47 -3.93 -15.93 16.19
CA HIS A 47 -3.52 -16.90 17.19
C HIS A 47 -2.23 -16.49 17.90
N LEU A 48 -1.21 -16.06 17.16
CA LEU A 48 0.06 -15.62 17.74
C LEU A 48 -0.13 -14.39 18.63
N LEU A 49 -0.94 -13.42 18.18
CA LEU A 49 -1.26 -12.23 18.97
C LEU A 49 -2.02 -12.60 20.26
N SER A 50 -3.10 -13.38 20.15
CA SER A 50 -3.91 -13.74 21.32
C SER A 50 -3.15 -14.67 22.27
N ARG A 51 -2.69 -15.82 21.79
CA ARG A 51 -2.20 -16.91 22.63
C ARG A 51 -0.74 -16.75 23.01
N GLN A 52 0.10 -16.37 22.05
CA GLN A 52 1.54 -16.32 22.29
C GLN A 52 1.97 -14.98 22.88
N PHE A 53 1.29 -13.90 22.52
CA PHE A 53 1.58 -12.58 23.03
C PHE A 53 0.70 -12.23 24.24
N LEU A 54 -0.60 -11.97 24.05
CA LEU A 54 -1.48 -11.43 25.10
C LEU A 54 -1.61 -12.36 26.32
N ASP A 55 -1.95 -13.63 26.13
CA ASP A 55 -2.14 -14.59 27.23
C ASP A 55 -0.85 -14.83 28.05
N SER A 56 0.32 -14.50 27.48
CA SER A 56 1.62 -14.64 28.13
C SER A 56 2.07 -13.40 28.91
N LEU A 57 1.33 -12.28 28.85
CA LEU A 57 1.69 -11.05 29.57
C LEU A 57 1.25 -11.13 31.03
N THR A 58 2.18 -10.79 31.93
CA THR A 58 1.86 -10.66 33.36
C THR A 58 1.08 -9.37 33.64
N ALA A 59 0.45 -9.25 34.81
CA ALA A 59 -0.22 -8.01 35.21
C ALA A 59 0.72 -6.79 35.16
N ALA A 60 1.99 -6.98 35.56
CA ALA A 60 3.02 -5.93 35.50
C ALA A 60 3.42 -5.52 34.08
N ASP A 61 3.27 -6.40 33.07
CA ASP A 61 3.49 -6.04 31.65
C ASP A 61 2.32 -5.24 31.07
N ARG A 62 1.12 -5.49 31.60
CA ARG A 62 -0.14 -4.91 31.12
C ARG A 62 -0.39 -3.51 31.68
N GLU A 63 0.07 -3.26 32.90
CA GLU A 63 -0.13 -2.01 33.62
C GLU A 63 0.41 -0.80 32.85
N GLY A 64 -0.46 0.18 32.58
CA GLY A 64 -0.08 1.41 31.87
C GLY A 64 0.19 1.25 30.37
N THR A 65 -0.01 0.07 29.79
CA THR A 65 0.29 -0.21 28.38
C THR A 65 -0.96 -0.10 27.49
N LEU A 66 -0.89 0.75 26.45
CA LEU A 66 -1.87 0.83 25.37
C LEU A 66 -1.36 0.03 24.16
N LEU A 67 -2.15 -0.95 23.71
CA LEU A 67 -1.94 -1.64 22.45
C LEU A 67 -2.76 -0.95 21.35
N LEU A 68 -2.09 -0.61 20.25
CA LEU A 68 -2.72 -0.14 19.02
C LEU A 68 -2.37 -1.12 17.88
N ILE A 69 -3.37 -1.50 17.10
CA ILE A 69 -3.22 -2.34 15.92
C ILE A 69 -3.86 -1.60 14.75
N THR A 70 -3.11 -1.44 13.67
CA THR A 70 -3.56 -0.81 12.43
C THR A 70 -2.88 -1.47 11.24
N ALA A 71 -3.39 -1.19 10.05
CA ALA A 71 -2.68 -1.38 8.79
C ALA A 71 -2.39 -0.03 8.15
N ASP A 72 -1.53 -0.03 7.14
CA ASP A 72 -1.21 1.10 6.26
C ASP A 72 -2.09 1.11 5.01
N HIS A 73 -2.48 -0.06 4.51
CA HIS A 73 -3.46 -0.22 3.42
C HIS A 73 -4.20 -1.56 3.48
N GLY A 74 -5.29 -1.66 2.73
CA GLY A 74 -5.87 -2.92 2.31
C GLY A 74 -5.36 -3.34 0.93
N GLN A 75 -6.09 -4.24 0.24
CA GLN A 75 -5.65 -4.80 -1.04
C GLN A 75 -6.83 -5.35 -1.83
N ILE A 76 -6.71 -5.35 -3.16
CA ILE A 76 -7.73 -5.91 -4.07
C ILE A 76 -7.13 -6.89 -5.06
N HIS A 77 -7.95 -7.81 -5.56
CA HIS A 77 -7.59 -8.64 -6.70
C HIS A 77 -7.66 -7.82 -8.00
N ILE A 78 -6.62 -7.92 -8.84
CA ILE A 78 -6.58 -7.28 -10.16
C ILE A 78 -6.53 -8.38 -11.24
N PRO A 79 -7.59 -8.54 -12.07
CA PRO A 79 -7.57 -9.55 -13.11
C PRO A 79 -6.51 -9.21 -14.18
N PRO A 80 -5.77 -10.20 -14.73
CA PRO A 80 -4.67 -9.93 -15.67
C PRO A 80 -5.07 -9.10 -16.90
N GLN A 81 -6.30 -9.26 -17.39
CA GLN A 81 -6.82 -8.52 -18.55
C GLN A 81 -7.15 -7.05 -18.24
N GLN A 82 -7.09 -6.67 -16.97
CA GLN A 82 -7.33 -5.30 -16.48
C GLN A 82 -6.02 -4.56 -16.17
N ILE A 83 -4.88 -5.15 -16.54
CA ILE A 83 -3.56 -4.59 -16.34
C ILE A 83 -3.06 -4.06 -17.68
N LEU A 84 -2.78 -2.76 -17.73
CA LEU A 84 -2.00 -2.16 -18.81
C LEU A 84 -0.52 -2.30 -18.46
N ASP A 85 0.23 -3.02 -19.30
CA ASP A 85 1.69 -3.06 -19.26
C ASP A 85 2.23 -2.02 -20.23
N ALA A 86 2.85 -0.96 -19.68
CA ALA A 86 3.34 0.16 -20.46
C ALA A 86 4.41 -0.25 -21.49
N ASP A 87 5.16 -1.33 -21.26
CA ASP A 87 6.19 -1.81 -22.18
C ASP A 87 5.61 -2.55 -23.38
N GLN A 88 4.38 -3.07 -23.24
CA GLN A 88 3.65 -3.76 -24.31
C GLN A 88 2.73 -2.83 -25.09
N ASP A 89 2.72 -1.53 -24.75
CA ASP A 89 2.00 -0.48 -25.47
C ASP A 89 3.02 0.44 -26.17
N PRO A 90 3.28 0.24 -27.48
CA PRO A 90 4.26 1.03 -28.22
C PRO A 90 3.93 2.52 -28.27
N GLU A 91 2.64 2.88 -28.27
CA GLU A 91 2.19 4.27 -28.35
C GLU A 91 2.41 5.00 -27.03
N LEU A 92 2.20 4.30 -25.90
CA LEU A 92 2.53 4.83 -24.58
C LEU A 92 4.05 4.91 -24.36
N SER A 93 4.77 3.79 -24.57
CA SER A 93 6.20 3.67 -24.23
C SER A 93 7.10 4.65 -24.97
N GLN A 94 6.82 4.97 -26.24
CA GLN A 94 7.60 5.96 -27.00
C GLN A 94 7.58 7.36 -26.36
N HIS A 95 6.57 7.68 -25.57
CA HIS A 95 6.41 8.97 -24.91
C HIS A 95 7.05 9.02 -23.52
N LEU A 96 7.54 7.91 -22.98
CA LEU A 96 8.12 7.84 -21.64
C LEU A 96 9.64 8.07 -21.67
N LEU A 97 10.11 8.86 -20.70
CA LEU A 97 11.54 9.10 -20.44
C LEU A 97 12.14 8.00 -19.56
N ALA A 98 11.33 7.46 -18.64
CA ALA A 98 11.68 6.40 -17.71
C ALA A 98 10.51 5.40 -17.61
N PRO A 99 10.77 4.18 -17.09
CA PRO A 99 9.74 3.28 -16.62
C PRO A 99 8.64 3.95 -15.80
N ILE A 100 7.44 3.37 -15.79
CA ILE A 100 6.42 3.74 -14.81
C ILE A 100 6.98 3.49 -13.41
N MET A 101 6.95 4.52 -12.57
CA MET A 101 7.40 4.47 -11.17
C MET A 101 6.19 4.43 -10.23
N GLY A 102 6.45 4.22 -8.94
CA GLY A 102 5.40 4.13 -7.92
C GLY A 102 4.70 2.77 -7.93
N GLU A 103 3.46 2.75 -7.45
CA GLU A 103 2.67 1.52 -7.40
C GLU A 103 1.86 1.32 -8.67
N SER A 104 1.54 0.07 -9.00
CA SER A 104 0.71 -0.21 -10.19
C SER A 104 -0.72 0.35 -10.11
N ARG A 105 -1.11 0.83 -8.92
CA ARG A 105 -2.38 1.49 -8.61
C ARG A 105 -2.23 3.00 -8.33
N ALA A 106 -1.01 3.51 -8.34
CA ALA A 106 -0.67 4.92 -8.22
C ALA A 106 0.65 5.18 -8.95
N ALA A 107 0.55 5.28 -10.27
CA ALA A 107 1.69 5.35 -11.16
C ALA A 107 2.22 6.78 -11.27
N PHE A 108 3.51 6.96 -11.04
CA PHE A 108 4.24 8.20 -11.28
C PHE A 108 4.92 8.10 -12.64
N VAL A 109 4.57 9.01 -13.52
CA VAL A 109 4.93 8.95 -14.93
C VAL A 109 5.87 10.10 -15.26
N HIS A 110 6.97 9.77 -15.93
CA HIS A 110 7.96 10.71 -16.43
C HIS A 110 7.91 10.71 -17.97
N PRO A 111 7.08 11.56 -18.59
CA PRO A 111 7.08 11.74 -20.03
C PRO A 111 8.42 12.31 -20.54
N ARG A 112 8.73 12.09 -21.81
CA ARG A 112 9.78 12.84 -22.52
C ARG A 112 9.38 14.32 -22.58
N PRO A 113 10.36 15.24 -22.71
CA PRO A 113 10.07 16.67 -22.77
C PRO A 113 8.96 17.01 -23.79
N GLY A 114 7.90 17.66 -23.32
CA GLY A 114 6.75 18.07 -24.15
C GLY A 114 5.78 16.95 -24.53
N ARG A 115 5.88 15.75 -23.95
CA ARG A 115 5.02 14.59 -24.30
C ARG A 115 3.90 14.29 -23.30
N SER A 116 3.76 15.05 -22.23
CA SER A 116 2.74 14.83 -21.19
C SER A 116 1.31 14.83 -21.74
N LYS A 117 1.00 15.72 -22.69
CA LYS A 117 -0.29 15.72 -23.40
C LYS A 117 -0.50 14.44 -24.21
N ALA A 118 0.52 13.95 -24.92
CA ALA A 118 0.40 12.76 -25.75
C ALA A 118 0.16 11.51 -24.90
N VAL A 119 0.83 11.38 -23.74
CA VAL A 119 0.57 10.32 -22.75
C VAL A 119 -0.89 10.38 -22.28
N ARG A 120 -1.36 11.56 -21.87
CA ARG A 120 -2.74 11.76 -21.41
C ARG A 120 -3.76 11.40 -22.48
N ASP A 121 -3.62 11.95 -23.69
CA ASP A 121 -4.54 11.73 -24.81
C ASP A 121 -4.61 10.24 -25.17
N HIS A 122 -3.47 9.53 -25.19
CA HIS A 122 -3.43 8.10 -25.48
C HIS A 122 -4.16 7.29 -24.41
N LEU A 123 -3.87 7.54 -23.13
CA LEU A 123 -4.53 6.83 -22.03
C LEU A 123 -6.04 7.05 -22.03
N GLU A 124 -6.49 8.28 -22.29
CA GLU A 124 -7.92 8.62 -22.32
C GLU A 124 -8.64 8.05 -23.55
N ALA A 125 -8.01 8.04 -24.73
CA ALA A 125 -8.61 7.54 -25.96
C ALA A 125 -8.63 6.01 -26.05
N SER A 126 -7.53 5.35 -25.65
CA SER A 126 -7.35 3.90 -25.79
C SER A 126 -7.93 3.12 -24.61
N TYR A 127 -7.97 3.73 -23.42
CA TYR A 127 -8.43 3.09 -22.19
C TYR A 127 -9.49 3.97 -21.48
N PRO A 128 -10.64 4.20 -22.13
CA PRO A 128 -11.69 5.05 -21.58
C PRO A 128 -12.13 4.52 -20.20
N ASP A 129 -12.23 5.44 -19.24
CA ASP A 129 -12.61 5.16 -17.84
C ASP A 129 -11.66 4.25 -17.04
N TRP A 130 -10.46 3.93 -17.54
CA TRP A 130 -9.49 3.14 -16.76
C TRP A 130 -8.73 3.98 -15.74
N PHE A 131 -8.44 5.24 -16.06
CA PHE A 131 -7.49 6.04 -15.31
C PHE A 131 -8.04 7.41 -14.94
N VAL A 132 -7.55 7.94 -13.82
CA VAL A 132 -7.56 9.38 -13.51
C VAL A 132 -6.14 9.87 -13.73
N VAL A 133 -5.93 10.67 -14.77
CA VAL A 133 -4.63 11.29 -15.05
C VAL A 133 -4.62 12.72 -14.47
N ARG A 134 -3.64 13.03 -13.64
CA ARG A 134 -3.45 14.35 -13.02
C ARG A 134 -2.04 14.84 -13.21
N ASP A 135 -1.88 16.16 -13.26
CA ASP A 135 -0.55 16.75 -13.23
C ASP A 135 0.00 16.58 -11.81
N SER A 136 1.25 16.13 -11.69
CA SER A 136 1.84 15.78 -10.39
C SER A 136 1.88 16.97 -9.43
N VAL A 137 2.18 18.17 -9.97
CA VAL A 137 2.20 19.43 -9.21
C VAL A 137 0.84 19.72 -8.60
N GLU A 138 -0.25 19.57 -9.36
CA GLU A 138 -1.62 19.77 -8.85
C GLU A 138 -1.92 18.84 -7.66
N VAL A 139 -1.56 17.57 -7.78
CA VAL A 139 -1.74 16.57 -6.71
C VAL A 139 -0.92 16.93 -5.49
N LEU A 140 0.35 17.30 -5.65
CA LEU A 140 1.24 17.68 -4.55
C LEU A 140 0.76 18.95 -3.85
N GLU A 141 0.39 19.98 -4.60
CA GLU A 141 -0.06 21.28 -4.06
C GLU A 141 -1.42 21.17 -3.35
N SER A 142 -2.29 20.25 -3.78
CA SER A 142 -3.56 19.96 -3.09
C SER A 142 -3.37 19.49 -1.65
N GLY A 143 -2.21 18.90 -1.33
CA GLY A 143 -1.93 18.29 -0.02
C GLY A 143 -2.41 16.85 0.11
N LEU A 144 -2.86 16.23 -0.98
CA LEU A 144 -3.29 14.83 -0.98
C LEU A 144 -2.19 13.88 -0.50
N LEU A 145 -0.93 14.14 -0.86
CA LEU A 145 0.24 13.36 -0.44
C LEU A 145 0.93 13.92 0.82
N GLY A 146 0.23 14.78 1.57
CA GLY A 146 0.74 15.43 2.76
C GLY A 146 1.49 16.75 2.49
N LYS A 147 1.68 17.54 3.55
CA LYS A 147 2.42 18.81 3.54
C LYS A 147 3.39 18.87 4.74
N PRO A 148 4.54 19.55 4.64
CA PRO A 148 5.06 20.22 3.44
C PRO A 148 5.61 19.23 2.39
N VAL A 149 5.64 19.65 1.12
CA VAL A 149 6.23 18.87 0.01
C VAL A 149 7.68 19.33 -0.19
N SER A 150 8.63 18.40 -0.23
CA SER A 150 10.04 18.73 -0.50
C SER A 150 10.32 18.85 -1.99
N ASP A 151 11.38 19.56 -2.36
CA ASP A 151 11.79 19.74 -3.77
C ASP A 151 12.09 18.38 -4.45
N GLU A 152 12.61 17.41 -3.70
CA GLU A 152 12.86 16.05 -4.20
C GLU A 152 11.56 15.32 -4.55
N THR A 153 10.46 15.59 -3.84
CA THR A 153 9.16 14.94 -4.12
C THR A 153 8.62 15.37 -5.48
N TYR A 154 8.77 16.65 -5.87
CA TYR A 154 8.39 17.10 -7.21
C TYR A 154 9.17 16.36 -8.30
N THR A 155 10.48 16.16 -8.07
CA THR A 155 11.32 15.40 -9.01
C THR A 155 10.90 13.92 -9.09
N ARG A 156 10.58 13.30 -7.95
CA ARG A 156 10.19 11.89 -7.87
C ARG A 156 8.80 11.60 -8.43
N ALA A 157 7.86 12.53 -8.29
CA ALA A 157 6.48 12.36 -8.77
C ALA A 157 6.35 12.40 -10.31
N GLY A 158 7.37 12.90 -11.01
CA GLY A 158 7.32 13.07 -12.46
C GLY A 158 6.39 14.20 -12.87
N GLU A 159 5.86 14.16 -14.10
CA GLU A 159 4.93 15.19 -14.57
C GLU A 159 3.46 14.78 -14.41
N LEU A 160 3.18 13.48 -14.42
CA LEU A 160 1.82 12.95 -14.32
C LEU A 160 1.73 11.90 -13.22
N ILE A 161 0.65 11.96 -12.45
CA ILE A 161 0.21 10.88 -11.59
C ILE A 161 -1.02 10.23 -12.24
N VAL A 162 -0.93 8.93 -12.47
CA VAL A 162 -1.97 8.13 -13.10
C VAL A 162 -2.54 7.17 -12.05
N LEU A 163 -3.83 7.34 -11.75
CA LEU A 163 -4.53 6.56 -10.73
C LEU A 163 -5.54 5.65 -11.44
N PRO A 164 -5.28 4.33 -11.53
CA PRO A 164 -6.24 3.37 -12.07
C PRO A 164 -7.52 3.30 -11.22
N ARG A 165 -8.66 3.21 -11.89
CA ARG A 165 -10.00 3.11 -11.28
C ARG A 165 -10.37 1.65 -11.01
N GLY A 166 -11.25 1.42 -10.04
CA GLY A 166 -11.80 0.09 -9.76
C GLY A 166 -10.70 -0.97 -9.63
N THR A 167 -10.80 -2.04 -10.42
CA THR A 167 -9.84 -3.16 -10.47
C THR A 167 -8.86 -3.09 -11.66
N ARG A 168 -8.51 -1.87 -12.13
CA ARG A 168 -7.51 -1.65 -13.18
C ARG A 168 -6.08 -1.50 -12.63
N ALA A 169 -5.06 -1.66 -13.46
CA ALA A 169 -3.69 -1.33 -13.06
C ALA A 169 -2.87 -0.81 -14.24
N LEU A 170 -1.87 0.02 -13.95
CA LEU A 170 -0.85 0.44 -14.90
C LEU A 170 0.51 0.04 -14.32
N GLN A 171 1.25 -0.82 -15.00
CA GLN A 171 2.57 -1.25 -14.57
C GLN A 171 3.62 -1.02 -15.66
N HIS A 172 4.88 -1.09 -15.26
CA HIS A 172 6.01 -1.27 -16.16
C HIS A 172 6.64 -2.62 -15.85
N THR A 173 6.90 -3.41 -16.90
CA THR A 173 7.50 -4.74 -16.84
C THR A 173 6.70 -5.74 -15.99
N GLN A 174 6.41 -6.91 -16.55
CA GLN A 174 5.82 -7.98 -15.73
C GLN A 174 6.82 -8.41 -14.64
N PRO A 175 6.43 -8.37 -13.35
CA PRO A 175 7.29 -8.88 -12.30
C PRO A 175 7.59 -10.37 -12.54
N SER A 176 8.77 -10.82 -12.12
CA SER A 176 9.18 -12.24 -12.25
C SER A 176 8.23 -13.21 -11.54
N VAL A 177 7.44 -12.69 -10.60
CA VAL A 177 6.31 -13.37 -9.95
C VAL A 177 5.07 -12.51 -10.16
N ALA A 178 4.02 -13.08 -10.75
CA ALA A 178 2.77 -12.37 -10.97
C ALA A 178 2.14 -11.95 -9.62
N LEU A 179 1.85 -10.65 -9.48
CA LEU A 179 1.14 -10.11 -8.32
C LEU A 179 -0.37 -10.15 -8.59
N VAL A 180 -1.07 -11.00 -7.85
CA VAL A 180 -2.52 -11.23 -7.93
C VAL A 180 -3.27 -10.15 -7.14
N GLY A 181 -2.87 -9.94 -5.88
CA GLY A 181 -3.34 -8.82 -5.08
C GLY A 181 -2.49 -7.57 -5.33
N ARG A 182 -3.13 -6.39 -5.34
CA ARG A 182 -2.46 -5.09 -5.50
C ARG A 182 -3.16 -4.04 -4.64
N HIS A 183 -2.40 -3.02 -4.24
CA HIS A 183 -2.86 -1.92 -3.40
C HIS A 183 -2.26 -0.59 -3.89
N GLY A 184 -2.62 0.51 -3.22
CA GLY A 184 -2.15 1.87 -3.52
C GLY A 184 -3.16 2.71 -4.31
N GLY A 185 -4.30 2.13 -4.68
CA GLY A 185 -5.39 2.82 -5.36
C GLY A 185 -6.38 3.47 -4.38
N LEU A 186 -7.45 4.04 -4.96
CA LEU A 186 -8.45 4.82 -4.22
C LEU A 186 -9.73 4.04 -3.89
N THR A 187 -9.72 2.71 -4.01
CA THR A 187 -10.91 1.93 -3.64
C THR A 187 -11.07 1.89 -2.13
N PRO A 188 -12.31 1.81 -1.60
CA PRO A 188 -12.54 1.64 -0.17
C PRO A 188 -11.78 0.45 0.42
N GLU A 189 -11.69 -0.66 -0.32
CA GLU A 189 -10.99 -1.88 0.06
C GLU A 189 -9.48 -1.69 0.19
N GLU A 190 -8.87 -0.77 -0.57
CA GLU A 190 -7.45 -0.41 -0.44
C GLU A 190 -7.22 0.64 0.66
N MET A 191 -8.16 1.56 0.87
CA MET A 191 -7.96 2.75 1.72
C MET A 191 -8.43 2.59 3.16
N LEU A 192 -9.48 1.79 3.41
CA LEU A 192 -10.07 1.64 4.73
C LEU A 192 -9.36 0.54 5.51
N VAL A 193 -8.63 0.96 6.55
CA VAL A 193 -7.86 0.07 7.44
C VAL A 193 -8.42 0.10 8.86
N PRO A 194 -8.32 -1.00 9.62
CA PRO A 194 -8.74 -1.01 11.01
C PRO A 194 -7.83 -0.13 11.86
N LEU A 195 -8.41 0.54 12.87
CA LEU A 195 -7.66 1.10 14.00
C LEU A 195 -8.26 0.52 15.28
N ILE A 196 -7.57 -0.44 15.89
CA ILE A 196 -7.99 -1.12 17.11
C ILE A 196 -7.11 -0.63 18.25
N GLY A 197 -7.72 -0.19 19.34
CA GLY A 197 -7.01 0.25 20.53
C GLY A 197 -7.54 -0.40 21.79
N ALA A 198 -6.66 -0.92 22.64
CA ALA A 198 -7.02 -1.51 23.91
C ALA A 198 -5.94 -1.27 24.98
N ARG A 199 -6.35 -0.88 26.18
CA ARG A 199 -5.46 -0.90 27.35
C ARG A 199 -5.27 -2.35 27.78
N LEU A 200 -4.03 -2.81 27.87
CA LEU A 200 -3.75 -4.22 28.14
C LEU A 200 -4.20 -4.67 29.54
N GLU A 201 -4.24 -3.73 30.49
CA GLU A 201 -4.79 -3.93 31.84
C GLU A 201 -6.30 -4.22 31.86
N ALA A 202 -7.04 -3.82 30.82
CA ALA A 202 -8.48 -4.12 30.67
C ALA A 202 -8.75 -5.45 29.96
N LEU A 203 -7.71 -6.12 29.44
CA LEU A 203 -7.79 -7.40 28.72
C LEU A 203 -7.36 -8.60 29.60
N GLY A 204 -7.20 -8.41 30.91
CA GLY A 204 -6.65 -9.39 31.85
C GLY A 204 -7.60 -9.68 33.00
#